data_AF-A0A2T4VU92-F1
#
_entry.id   AF-A0A2T4VU92-F1
#
_cell.length_a   1.000
_cell.length_b   1.000
_cell.length_c   1.000
_cell.angle_alpha   90.00
_cell.angle_beta   90.00
_cell.angle_gamma   90.00
#
_symmetry.space_group_name_H-M   'P 1'
#
loop_
_entity.id
_entity.type
_entity.pdbx_description
1 polymer ?
#
loop_
_entity_poly.entity_id
_entity_poly.type
_entity_poly.pdbx_seq_one_letter_code
_entity_poly.pdbx_strand_id
1 'polypeptide(L)'
;MTAPSSKSPETPAPVPSERPRLIINGEPVRPEDLGRNLSASVLLRLSITKEPYVPPEPLPELSPPPVEVTAFSALRWGILLAVLGLVAVAALLFLR
;
A
#
# COMPACT_ATOMS: atom_id res chain seq x y z
N MET A 1 39.43 37.37 -23.04
CA MET A 1 39.42 37.02 -21.59
C MET A 1 38.87 35.61 -21.48
N THR A 2 39.74 34.66 -21.13
CA THR A 2 39.39 33.23 -20.99
C THR A 2 39.20 32.94 -19.50
N ALA A 3 37.98 32.67 -19.06
CA ALA A 3 37.67 32.30 -17.67
C ALA A 3 37.36 30.78 -17.59
N PRO A 4 37.70 30.12 -16.48
CA PRO A 4 38.24 28.76 -16.49
C PRO A 4 37.15 27.67 -16.56
N SER A 5 37.56 26.53 -17.11
CA SER A 5 36.78 25.29 -17.18
C SER A 5 36.28 24.89 -15.79
N SER A 6 34.95 24.88 -15.64
CA SER A 6 34.23 24.36 -14.48
C SER A 6 34.41 22.84 -14.44
N LYS A 7 35.50 22.36 -13.82
CA LYS A 7 35.61 20.96 -13.43
C LYS A 7 34.65 20.75 -12.27
N SER A 8 33.58 19.99 -12.54
CA SER A 8 32.67 19.48 -11.52
C SER A 8 33.48 18.83 -10.38
N PRO A 9 33.18 19.10 -9.10
CA PRO A 9 33.91 18.48 -8.00
C PRO A 9 33.78 16.96 -8.09
N GLU A 10 34.90 16.27 -8.34
CA GLU A 10 34.97 14.82 -8.29
C GLU A 10 34.75 14.41 -6.83
N THR A 11 33.51 14.05 -6.50
CA THR A 11 33.18 13.49 -5.20
C THR A 11 33.92 12.15 -5.08
N PRO A 12 34.79 11.97 -4.07
CA PRO A 12 35.51 10.72 -3.88
C PRO A 12 34.50 9.57 -3.81
N ALA A 13 34.72 8.54 -4.62
CA ALA A 13 33.88 7.35 -4.52
C ALA A 13 34.01 6.78 -3.09
N PRO A 14 32.89 6.42 -2.44
CA PRO A 14 32.93 5.91 -1.07
C PRO A 14 33.79 4.65 -1.00
N VAL A 15 34.57 4.55 0.09
CA VAL A 15 35.47 3.44 0.38
C VAL A 15 34.67 2.14 0.32
N PRO A 16 35.14 1.07 -0.36
CA PRO A 16 34.37 -0.17 -0.53
C PRO A 16 33.88 -0.79 0.80
N SER A 17 34.60 -0.52 1.89
CA SER A 17 34.29 -0.97 3.25
C SER A 17 33.03 -0.32 3.84
N GLU A 18 32.71 0.91 3.42
CA GLU A 18 31.59 1.72 3.92
C GLU A 18 30.33 1.57 3.05
N ARG A 19 30.43 0.83 1.94
CA ARG A 19 29.29 0.62 1.04
C ARG A 19 28.24 -0.29 1.68
N PRO A 20 26.95 0.01 1.53
CA PRO A 20 25.88 -0.80 2.06
C PRO A 20 25.96 -2.21 1.47
N ARG A 21 25.86 -3.23 2.35
CA ARG A 21 25.81 -4.63 1.96
C ARG A 21 24.36 -5.10 1.94
N LEU A 22 24.03 -5.92 0.95
CA LEU A 22 22.72 -6.57 0.85
C LEU A 22 22.78 -7.90 1.61
N ILE A 23 21.72 -8.25 2.33
CA ILE A 23 21.63 -9.57 2.97
C ILE A 23 20.81 -10.48 2.05
N ILE A 24 21.43 -11.54 1.54
CA ILE A 24 20.79 -12.52 0.65
C ILE A 24 21.02 -13.90 1.23
N ASN A 25 19.94 -14.62 1.54
CA ASN A 25 20.00 -15.94 2.19
C ASN A 25 20.83 -15.95 3.50
N GLY A 26 20.84 -14.84 4.23
CA GLY A 26 21.63 -14.69 5.47
C GLY A 26 23.08 -14.25 5.25
N GLU A 27 23.56 -14.20 4.01
CA GLU A 27 24.94 -13.81 3.69
C GLU A 27 25.03 -12.32 3.29
N PRO A 28 26.03 -11.58 3.77
CA PRO A 28 26.27 -10.20 3.36
C PRO A 28 26.95 -10.14 1.98
N VAL A 29 26.19 -9.78 0.96
CA VAL A 29 26.62 -9.67 -0.44
C VAL A 29 26.82 -8.20 -0.83
N ARG A 30 27.93 -7.91 -1.53
CA ARG A 30 28.17 -6.56 -2.08
C ARG A 30 27.28 -6.33 -3.31
N PRO A 31 26.67 -5.14 -3.48
CA PRO A 31 25.86 -4.83 -4.65
C PRO A 31 26.58 -5.05 -5.98
N GLU A 32 27.90 -4.78 -6.04
CA GLU A 32 28.72 -4.92 -7.24
C GLU A 32 28.92 -6.39 -7.65
N ASP A 33 28.90 -7.30 -6.67
CA ASP A 33 29.06 -8.74 -6.89
C ASP A 33 27.74 -9.42 -7.25
N LEU A 34 26.61 -8.73 -7.07
CA LEU A 34 25.29 -9.25 -7.37
C LEU A 34 25.20 -9.57 -8.86
N GLY A 35 25.51 -8.62 -9.74
CA GLY A 35 25.43 -8.80 -11.19
C GLY A 35 26.28 -9.95 -11.76
N ARG A 36 27.34 -10.37 -11.06
CA ARG A 36 28.17 -11.53 -11.46
C ARG A 36 27.54 -12.87 -11.10
N ASN A 37 26.72 -12.90 -10.05
CA ASN A 37 26.11 -14.12 -9.50
C ASN A 37 24.62 -14.26 -9.85
N LEU A 38 24.03 -13.31 -10.57
CA LEU A 38 22.65 -13.39 -10.99
C LEU A 38 22.48 -14.39 -12.15
N SER A 39 21.46 -15.24 -12.04
CA SER A 39 21.02 -16.10 -13.14
C SER A 39 20.68 -15.27 -14.38
N ALA A 40 20.93 -15.81 -15.57
CA ALA A 40 20.66 -15.16 -16.85
C ALA A 40 19.22 -14.62 -16.95
N SER A 41 18.24 -15.32 -16.35
CA SER A 41 16.85 -14.87 -16.30
C SER A 41 16.64 -13.59 -15.48
N VAL A 42 17.41 -13.41 -14.40
CA VAL A 42 17.35 -12.20 -13.56
C VAL A 42 18.07 -11.05 -14.23
N LEU A 43 19.22 -11.30 -14.87
CA LEU A 43 19.92 -10.30 -15.69
C LEU A 43 19.02 -9.77 -16.81
N LEU A 44 18.27 -10.66 -17.46
CA LEU A 44 17.33 -10.30 -18.53
C LEU A 44 16.20 -9.41 -18.00
N ARG A 45 15.64 -9.71 -16.83
CA ARG A 45 14.64 -8.85 -16.17
C ARG A 45 15.19 -7.48 -15.79
N LEU A 46 16.37 -7.42 -15.19
CA LEU A 46 17.02 -6.15 -14.85
C LEU A 46 17.37 -5.31 -16.09
N SER A 47 17.72 -5.96 -17.21
CA SER A 47 18.00 -5.26 -18.46
C SER A 47 16.76 -4.62 -19.09
N ILE A 48 15.58 -5.23 -18.87
CA ILE A 48 14.28 -4.69 -19.31
C ILE A 48 13.85 -3.51 -18.44
N THR A 49 14.22 -3.52 -17.16
CA THR A 49 13.90 -2.45 -16.18
C THR A 49 15.01 -1.40 -16.07
N LYS A 50 15.67 -1.05 -17.18
CA LYS A 50 16.61 0.10 -17.23
C LYS A 50 15.91 1.45 -17.31
N GLU A 51 14.61 1.45 -17.61
CA GLU A 51 13.78 2.63 -17.48
C GLU A 51 13.74 3.05 -15.99
N PRO A 52 13.92 4.35 -15.68
CA PRO A 52 13.70 4.85 -14.33
C PRO A 52 12.34 4.35 -13.84
N TYR A 53 12.29 3.78 -12.64
CA TYR A 53 11.02 3.40 -12.03
C TYR A 53 10.15 4.65 -11.91
N VAL A 54 9.20 4.80 -12.82
CA VAL A 54 8.10 5.74 -12.71
C VAL A 54 7.05 5.00 -11.88
N PRO A 55 6.76 5.44 -10.64
CA PRO A 55 5.67 4.85 -9.89
C PRO A 55 4.41 4.95 -10.77
N PRO A 56 3.67 3.84 -10.95
CA PRO A 56 2.42 3.90 -11.70
C PRO A 56 1.56 4.98 -11.07
N GLU A 57 1.06 5.89 -11.91
CA GLU A 57 0.15 6.95 -11.49
C GLU A 57 -0.97 6.27 -10.68
N PRO A 58 -1.29 6.73 -9.46
CA PRO A 58 -2.33 6.11 -8.66
C PRO A 58 -3.60 6.08 -9.50
N LEU A 59 -4.03 4.88 -9.87
CA LEU A 59 -5.28 4.70 -10.56
C LEU A 59 -6.35 5.44 -9.75
N PRO A 60 -7.23 6.23 -10.40
CA PRO A 60 -8.31 6.89 -9.68
C PRO A 60 -9.00 5.81 -8.85
N GLU A 61 -9.05 6.03 -7.54
CA GLU A 61 -9.73 5.13 -6.62
C GLU A 61 -11.11 4.88 -7.21
N LEU A 62 -11.33 3.65 -7.65
CA LEU A 62 -12.63 3.17 -8.06
C LEU A 62 -13.43 3.22 -6.76
N SER A 63 -14.16 4.32 -6.59
CA SER A 63 -15.03 4.54 -5.44
C SER A 63 -15.79 3.25 -5.21
N PRO A 64 -15.69 2.63 -4.01
CA PRO A 64 -16.51 1.46 -3.73
C PRO A 64 -17.96 1.84 -4.04
N PRO A 65 -18.75 0.92 -4.65
CA PRO A 65 -20.16 1.17 -4.88
C PRO A 65 -20.79 1.61 -3.55
N PRO A 66 -21.72 2.58 -3.56
CA PRO A 66 -22.36 3.03 -2.33
C PRO A 66 -22.89 1.79 -1.62
N VAL A 67 -22.33 1.49 -0.45
CA VAL A 67 -22.86 0.46 0.42
C VAL A 67 -24.25 0.96 0.76
N GLU A 68 -25.27 0.31 0.19
CA GLU A 68 -26.65 0.57 0.56
C GLU A 68 -26.80 0.16 2.02
N VAL A 69 -26.49 1.10 2.92
CA VAL A 69 -26.90 1.04 4.32
C VAL A 69 -28.40 0.99 4.23
N THR A 70 -28.94 -0.22 4.34
CA THR A 70 -30.37 -0.47 4.39
C THR A 70 -30.91 0.33 5.56
N ALA A 71 -31.36 1.55 5.27
CA ALA A 71 -31.96 2.42 6.24
C ALA A 71 -33.25 1.72 6.66
N PHE A 72 -33.17 0.93 7.73
CA PHE A 72 -34.34 0.40 8.39
C PHE A 72 -35.17 1.60 8.81
N SER A 73 -36.16 1.92 7.97
CA SER A 73 -36.99 3.11 8.08
C SER A 73 -37.50 3.23 9.51
N ALA A 74 -37.40 4.42 10.10
CA ALA A 74 -37.89 4.72 11.46
C ALA A 74 -39.35 4.26 11.65
N LEU A 75 -40.13 4.20 10.56
CA LEU A 75 -41.48 3.66 10.53
C LEU A 75 -41.54 2.17 10.95
N ARG A 76 -40.60 1.34 10.50
CA ARG A 76 -40.55 -0.09 10.86
C ARG A 76 -40.25 -0.29 12.35
N TRP A 77 -39.36 0.52 12.91
CA TRP A 77 -39.07 0.54 14.35
C TRP A 77 -40.27 1.03 15.15
N GLY A 78 -40.96 2.07 14.68
CA GLY A 78 -42.19 2.56 15.30
C GLY A 78 -43.28 1.49 15.38
N ILE A 79 -43.50 0.75 14.29
CA ILE A 79 -44.47 -0.37 14.25
C ILE A 79 -44.06 -1.47 15.23
N LEU A 80 -42.77 -1.87 15.25
CA LEU A 80 -42.29 -2.92 16.15
C LEU A 80 -42.51 -2.55 17.63
N LEU A 81 -42.19 -1.31 18.01
CA LEU A 81 -42.38 -0.82 19.38
C LEU A 81 -43.86 -0.69 19.74
N ALA A 82 -44.72 -0.26 18.81
CA ALA A 82 -46.15 -0.18 19.04
C ALA A 82 -46.77 -1.57 19.28
N VAL A 83 -46.40 -2.57 18.49
CA VAL A 83 -46.84 -3.96 18.67
C VAL A 83 -46.34 -4.49 20.02
N LEU A 84 -45.06 -4.28 20.34
CA LEU A 84 -44.49 -4.72 21.61
C LEU A 84 -45.19 -4.08 22.81
N GLY A 85 -45.47 -2.78 22.74
CA GLY A 85 -46.22 -2.06 23.77
C GLY A 85 -47.64 -2.58 23.93
N LEU A 86 -48.35 -2.83 22.83
CA LEU A 86 -49.70 -3.39 22.85
C LEU A 86 -49.72 -4.78 23.50
N VAL A 87 -48.77 -5.65 23.14
CA VAL A 87 -48.65 -6.99 23.71
C VAL A 87 -48.35 -6.93 25.21
N ALA A 88 -47.47 -6.02 25.66
CA ALA A 88 -47.15 -5.84 27.07
C ALA A 88 -48.39 -5.38 27.87
N VAL A 89 -49.17 -4.43 27.33
CA VAL A 89 -50.41 -3.97 27.97
C VAL A 89 -51.45 -5.09 28.02
N ALA A 90 -51.64 -5.84 26.93
CA ALA A 90 -52.54 -6.98 26.91
C ALA A 90 -52.13 -8.06 27.92
N ALA A 91 -50.84 -8.37 28.01
CA ALA A 91 -50.31 -9.32 28.98
C ALA A 91 -50.54 -8.86 30.43
N LEU A 92 -50.34 -7.57 30.72
CA LEU A 92 -50.63 -6.99 32.04
C LEU A 92 -52.11 -7.06 32.41
N LEU A 93 -53.00 -6.90 31.44
CA LEU A 93 -54.45 -6.98 31.66
C LEU A 93 -54.95 -8.43 31.80
N PHE A 94 -54.34 -9.39 31.10
CA PHE A 94 -54.70 -10.81 31.18
C PHE A 94 -54.06 -11.56 32.35
N LEU A 95 -52.95 -11.05 32.90
CA LEU A 95 -52.25 -11.63 34.05
C LEU A 95 -52.75 -11.08 35.40
N ARG A 96 -53.69 -10.14 35.38
CA ARG A 96 -54.33 -9.54 36.56
C ARG A 96 -55.67 -10.21 36.85
#